data_AF-A0A7V9J1G4-F1
#
_entry.id   AF-A0A7V9J1G4-F1
#
_cell.length_a   1.000
_cell.length_b   1.000
_cell.length_c   1.000
_cell.angle_alpha   90.00
_cell.angle_beta   90.00
_cell.angle_gamma   90.00
#
_symmetry.space_group_name_H-M   'P 1'
#
loop_
_entity.id
_entity.type
_entity.pdbx_description
1 polymer ?
#
loop_
_entity_poly.entity_id
_entity_poly.type
_entity_poly.pdbx_seq_one_letter_code
_entity_poly.pdbx_strand_id
1 'polypeptide(L)'
;MSRIDDYLRQIEPLLPRAARRRLLAEITGHLGDATEAFKKRGLATDEAEQRALADFGSPELIAGRCHESTGGLFMSSTLKRWSPAVGAVLMAPAVVFLFANLLRYNLGQPWLHDAMSLVIEPRTAGPQALLDATIALGPLLALATSALSILRLSIKREERRWSGTVTVELSAPHLAVVLLGVAVIATIAGYVIGENLECIAGVQAYC
;
A
#
# COMPACT_ATOMS: atom_id res chain seq x y z
N MET A 1 3.47 20.01 -38.25
CA MET A 1 3.65 18.91 -37.28
C MET A 1 4.51 19.47 -36.18
N SER A 2 4.06 19.48 -34.92
CA SER A 2 4.78 20.16 -33.84
C SER A 2 6.06 19.37 -33.50
N ARG A 3 7.11 20.06 -33.03
CA ARG A 3 8.34 19.39 -32.58
C ARG A 3 8.05 18.48 -31.37
N ILE A 4 7.03 18.82 -30.58
CA ILE A 4 6.56 18.01 -29.46
C ILE A 4 5.98 16.69 -29.96
N ASP A 5 5.20 16.69 -31.05
CA ASP A 5 4.62 15.45 -31.61
C ASP A 5 5.71 14.48 -32.08
N ASP A 6 6.79 15.00 -32.65
CA ASP A 6 7.94 14.20 -33.09
C ASP A 6 8.70 13.62 -31.89
N TYR A 7 8.88 14.41 -30.84
CA TYR A 7 9.47 13.95 -29.57
C TYR A 7 8.63 12.85 -28.93
N LEU A 8 7.31 13.02 -28.86
CA LEU A 8 6.39 12.03 -28.27
C LEU A 8 6.42 10.70 -29.03
N ARG A 9 6.51 10.73 -30.36
CA ARG A 9 6.67 9.52 -31.18
C ARG A 9 8.00 8.81 -30.95
N GLN A 10 9.07 9.55 -30.70
CA GLN A 10 10.39 8.98 -30.41
C GLN A 10 10.43 8.34 -29.02
N ILE A 11 9.82 8.97 -28.01
CA ILE A 11 9.86 8.47 -26.64
C ILE A 11 8.87 7.32 -26.38
N GLU A 12 7.71 7.31 -27.05
CA GLU A 12 6.68 6.28 -26.89
C GLU A 12 7.21 4.83 -26.90
N PRO A 13 8.02 4.39 -27.87
CA PRO A 13 8.53 3.02 -27.90
C PRO A 13 9.48 2.69 -26.74
N LEU A 14 10.12 3.69 -26.14
CA LEU A 14 11.07 3.54 -25.03
C LEU A 14 10.37 3.40 -23.67
N LEU A 15 9.10 3.82 -23.56
CA LEU A 15 8.35 3.81 -22.31
C LEU A 15 7.80 2.41 -21.95
N PRO A 16 7.71 2.07 -20.65
CA PRO A 16 7.08 0.83 -20.19
C PRO A 16 5.64 0.68 -20.71
N ARG A 17 5.33 -0.47 -21.35
CA ARG A 17 4.01 -0.71 -21.96
C ARG A 17 2.85 -0.47 -20.99
N ALA A 18 2.99 -0.90 -19.73
CA ALA A 18 1.92 -0.78 -18.73
C ALA A 18 1.62 0.67 -18.30
N ALA A 19 2.61 1.57 -18.36
CA ALA A 19 2.49 2.96 -17.90
C ALA A 19 2.47 3.98 -19.06
N ARG A 20 2.74 3.55 -20.30
CA ARG A 20 2.92 4.39 -21.49
C ARG A 20 1.87 5.48 -21.64
N ARG A 21 0.58 5.14 -21.60
CA ARG A 21 -0.51 6.11 -21.81
C ARG A 21 -0.49 7.26 -20.78
N ARG A 22 -0.23 6.92 -19.52
CA ARG A 22 -0.16 7.89 -18.42
C ARG A 22 1.09 8.75 -18.55
N LEU A 23 2.24 8.13 -18.78
CA LEU A 23 3.52 8.84 -18.91
C LEU A 23 3.52 9.79 -20.12
N LEU A 24 2.95 9.37 -21.25
CA LEU A 24 2.78 10.25 -22.41
C LEU A 24 1.92 11.46 -22.07
N ALA A 25 0.77 11.27 -21.41
CA ALA A 25 -0.09 12.39 -21.00
C ALA A 25 0.63 13.38 -20.07
N GLU A 26 1.45 12.87 -19.14
CA GLU A 26 2.24 13.67 -18.21
C GLU A 26 3.36 14.44 -18.93
N ILE A 27 4.09 13.78 -19.84
CA ILE A 27 5.12 14.43 -20.68
C ILE A 27 4.50 15.51 -21.57
N THR A 28 3.36 15.22 -22.22
CA THR A 28 2.63 16.20 -23.04
C THR A 28 2.24 17.43 -22.22
N GLY A 29 1.71 17.23 -21.00
CA GLY A 29 1.34 18.32 -20.09
C GLY A 29 2.55 19.19 -19.72
N HIS A 30 3.65 18.58 -19.29
CA HIS A 30 4.86 19.31 -18.92
C HIS A 30 5.49 20.10 -20.07
N LEU A 31 5.56 19.52 -21.27
CA LEU A 31 6.06 20.22 -22.45
C LEU A 31 5.13 21.36 -22.87
N GLY A 32 3.82 21.19 -22.73
CA GLY A 32 2.84 22.25 -22.96
C GLY A 32 3.03 23.43 -22.00
N ASP A 33 3.10 23.15 -20.69
CA ASP A 33 3.33 24.16 -19.66
C ASP A 33 4.65 24.91 -19.85
N ALA A 34 5.73 24.19 -20.18
CA ALA A 34 7.04 24.78 -20.45
C ALA A 34 7.04 25.67 -21.70
N THR A 35 6.40 25.22 -22.79
CA THR A 35 6.26 26.00 -24.02
C THR A 35 5.48 27.29 -23.77
N GLU A 36 4.37 27.23 -23.04
CA GLU A 36 3.60 28.42 -22.68
C GLU A 36 4.39 29.38 -21.78
N ALA A 37 5.23 28.86 -20.88
CA ALA A 37 6.11 29.70 -20.08
C ALA A 37 7.13 30.47 -20.93
N PHE A 38 7.68 29.85 -21.98
CA PHE A 38 8.58 30.53 -22.92
C PHE A 38 7.86 31.53 -23.82
N LYS A 39 6.66 31.21 -24.30
CA LYS A 39 5.83 32.15 -25.06
C LYS A 39 5.49 33.40 -24.27
N LYS A 40 5.17 33.26 -22.97
CA LYS A 40 4.95 34.39 -22.05
C LYS A 40 6.18 35.30 -21.89
N ARG A 41 7.38 34.80 -22.20
CA ARG A 41 8.64 35.57 -22.21
C ARG A 41 8.93 36.22 -23.58
N GLY A 42 8.00 36.12 -24.52
CA GLY A 42 8.10 36.75 -25.84
C GLY A 42 8.73 35.89 -26.92
N LEU A 43 8.99 34.60 -26.67
CA LEU A 43 9.50 33.70 -27.71
C LEU A 43 8.40 33.32 -28.70
N ALA A 44 8.77 33.17 -29.97
CA ALA A 44 7.89 32.57 -30.98
C ALA A 44 7.60 31.10 -30.63
N THR A 45 6.45 30.57 -31.07
CA THR A 45 6.03 29.19 -30.73
C THR A 45 7.09 28.14 -31.06
N ASP A 46 7.70 28.21 -32.25
CA ASP A 46 8.71 27.23 -32.67
C ASP A 46 9.99 27.28 -31.81
N GLU A 47 10.42 28.48 -31.43
CA GLU A 47 11.57 28.70 -30.54
C GLU A 47 11.24 28.25 -29.11
N ALA A 48 10.02 28.52 -28.65
CA ALA A 48 9.53 28.12 -27.34
C ALA A 48 9.46 26.58 -27.21
N GLU A 49 8.94 25.89 -28.22
CA GLU A 49 8.93 24.42 -28.27
C GLU A 49 10.36 23.86 -28.28
N GLN A 50 11.24 24.42 -29.13
CA GLN A 50 12.64 24.00 -29.18
C GLN A 50 13.33 24.18 -27.82
N ARG A 51 13.07 25.29 -27.13
CA ARG A 51 13.64 25.55 -25.80
C ARG A 51 13.07 24.63 -24.73
N ALA A 52 11.76 24.39 -24.76
CA ALA A 52 11.11 23.43 -23.87
C ALA A 52 11.69 22.02 -24.03
N LEU A 53 11.90 21.56 -25.26
CA LEU A 53 12.51 20.25 -25.53
C LEU A 53 13.98 20.18 -25.10
N ALA A 54 14.75 21.26 -25.32
CA ALA A 54 16.15 21.33 -24.89
C ALA A 54 16.29 21.27 -23.36
N ASP A 55 15.40 21.96 -22.64
CA ASP A 55 15.37 21.94 -21.17
C ASP A 55 14.83 20.61 -20.62
N PHE A 56 13.91 19.96 -21.33
CA PHE A 56 13.34 18.67 -20.95
C PHE A 56 14.36 17.53 -21.09
N GLY A 57 15.15 17.52 -22.17
CA GLY A 57 16.22 16.56 -22.43
C GLY A 57 15.86 15.47 -23.44
N SER A 58 16.82 14.58 -23.73
CA SER A 58 16.65 13.57 -24.78
C SER A 58 15.60 12.49 -24.43
N PRO A 59 14.93 11.88 -25.43
CA PRO A 59 13.97 10.81 -25.19
C PRO A 59 14.52 9.64 -24.38
N GLU A 60 15.79 9.26 -24.61
CA GLU A 60 16.45 8.14 -23.93
C GLU A 60 16.70 8.45 -22.46
N LEU A 61 17.13 9.67 -22.15
CA LEU A 61 17.38 10.12 -20.79
C LEU A 61 16.08 10.16 -19.98
N ILE A 62 14.99 10.66 -20.57
CA ILE A 62 13.68 10.68 -19.91
C ILE A 62 13.11 9.29 -19.77
N ALA A 63 13.19 8.46 -20.82
CA ALA A 63 12.75 7.06 -20.72
C ALA A 63 13.52 6.29 -19.64
N GLY A 64 14.84 6.50 -19.53
CA GLY A 64 15.68 5.93 -18.47
C GLY A 64 15.19 6.32 -17.08
N ARG A 65 14.90 7.62 -16.85
CA ARG A 65 14.31 8.10 -15.59
C ARG A 65 12.92 7.50 -15.33
N CYS A 66 12.10 7.31 -16.37
CA CYS A 66 10.80 6.65 -16.23
C CYS A 66 10.97 5.19 -15.79
N HIS A 67 11.95 4.45 -16.31
CA HIS A 67 12.25 3.09 -15.88
C HIS A 67 12.75 3.03 -14.42
N GLU A 68 13.67 3.91 -14.05
CA GLU A 68 14.18 4.02 -12.67
C GLU A 68 13.06 4.38 -11.68
N SER A 69 12.22 5.34 -12.05
CA SER A 69 11.10 5.75 -11.21
C SER A 69 10.02 4.66 -11.10
N THR A 70 9.93 3.74 -12.07
CA THR A 70 9.04 2.57 -12.02
C THR A 70 9.60 1.44 -11.12
N GLY A 71 10.90 1.48 -10.78
CA GLY A 71 11.57 0.50 -9.91
C GLY A 71 11.18 0.57 -8.44
N GLY A 72 10.52 1.65 -8.00
CA GLY A 72 9.96 1.75 -6.66
C GLY A 72 8.65 0.99 -6.56
N LEU A 73 8.70 -0.32 -6.24
CA LEU A 73 7.58 -1.17 -5.80
C LEU A 73 6.21 -0.68 -6.31
N PHE A 74 6.06 -0.61 -7.64
CA PHE A 74 4.80 -0.22 -8.27
C PHE A 74 3.82 -1.38 -8.10
N MET A 75 3.21 -1.49 -6.91
CA MET A 75 1.94 -2.18 -6.77
C MET A 75 1.01 -1.58 -7.82
N SER A 76 0.50 -2.42 -8.72
CA SER A 76 -0.39 -1.98 -9.79
C SER A 76 -1.51 -1.11 -9.20
N SER A 77 -1.97 -0.11 -9.94
CA SER A 77 -3.13 0.70 -9.52
C SER A 77 -4.34 -0.16 -9.17
N THR A 78 -4.43 -1.35 -9.76
CA THR A 78 -5.36 -2.41 -9.40
C THR A 78 -5.12 -2.90 -7.97
N LEU A 79 -3.90 -3.36 -7.62
CA LEU A 79 -3.61 -3.79 -6.24
C LEU A 79 -3.85 -2.67 -5.20
N LYS A 80 -3.54 -1.41 -5.51
CA LYS A 80 -3.84 -0.27 -4.61
C LYS A 80 -5.35 -0.11 -4.38
N ARG A 81 -6.18 -0.36 -5.40
CA ARG A 81 -7.65 -0.30 -5.26
C ARG A 81 -8.21 -1.45 -4.43
N TRP A 82 -7.61 -2.63 -4.51
CA TRP A 82 -8.06 -3.83 -3.79
C TRP A 82 -7.42 -4.01 -2.41
N SER A 83 -6.36 -3.28 -2.08
CA SER A 83 -5.67 -3.44 -0.80
C SER A 83 -6.56 -3.24 0.45
N PRO A 84 -7.57 -2.35 0.51
CA PRO A 84 -8.42 -2.30 1.70
C PRO A 84 -9.34 -3.52 1.80
N ALA A 85 -9.80 -4.05 0.65
CA ALA A 85 -10.60 -5.28 0.62
C ALA A 85 -9.75 -6.49 1.05
N VAL A 86 -8.51 -6.59 0.57
CA VAL A 86 -7.57 -7.64 0.99
C VAL A 86 -7.29 -7.55 2.49
N GLY A 87 -7.03 -6.34 3.01
CA GLY A 87 -6.83 -6.11 4.44
C GLY A 87 -8.05 -6.52 5.27
N ALA A 88 -9.26 -6.15 4.83
CA ALA A 88 -10.50 -6.53 5.50
C ALA A 88 -10.72 -8.06 5.51
N VAL A 89 -10.44 -8.74 4.39
CA VAL A 89 -10.55 -10.21 4.31
C VAL A 89 -9.54 -10.89 5.23
N LEU A 90 -8.30 -10.41 5.29
CA LEU A 90 -7.27 -10.94 6.19
C LEU A 90 -7.62 -10.73 7.67
N MET A 91 -8.34 -9.66 8.00
CA MET A 91 -8.80 -9.38 9.36
C MET A 91 -10.04 -10.17 9.77
N ALA A 92 -10.87 -10.59 8.82
CA ALA A 92 -12.19 -11.15 9.11
C ALA A 92 -12.15 -12.35 10.08
N PRO A 93 -11.25 -13.34 9.96
CA PRO A 93 -11.22 -14.48 10.89
C PRO A 93 -10.95 -14.05 12.34
N ALA A 94 -9.99 -13.16 12.56
CA ALA A 94 -9.64 -12.68 13.89
C ALA A 94 -10.77 -11.85 14.52
N VAL A 95 -11.42 -10.98 13.73
CA VAL A 95 -12.57 -10.18 14.18
C VAL A 95 -13.73 -11.07 14.56
N VAL A 96 -14.07 -12.03 13.69
CA VAL A 96 -15.17 -12.98 13.92
C VAL A 96 -14.90 -13.85 15.15
N PHE A 97 -13.67 -14.32 15.33
CA PHE A 97 -13.26 -15.07 16.52
C PHE A 97 -13.37 -14.24 17.81
N LEU A 98 -12.85 -13.00 17.83
CA LEU A 98 -12.96 -12.12 18.99
C LEU A 98 -14.43 -11.81 19.32
N PHE A 99 -15.24 -11.54 18.29
CA PHE A 99 -16.65 -11.22 18.47
C PHE A 99 -17.43 -12.43 19.03
N ALA A 100 -17.16 -13.64 18.53
CA ALA A 100 -17.76 -14.87 19.05
C ALA A 100 -17.41 -15.12 20.52
N ASN A 101 -16.14 -14.91 20.90
CA ASN A 101 -15.72 -15.01 22.30
C ASN A 101 -16.38 -13.95 23.18
N LEU A 102 -16.45 -12.70 22.73
CA LEU A 102 -17.11 -11.62 23.47
C LEU A 102 -18.60 -11.93 23.70
N LEU A 103 -19.30 -12.41 22.67
CA LEU A 103 -20.70 -12.83 22.76
C LEU A 103 -20.89 -13.97 23.78
N ARG A 104 -20.04 -14.99 23.72
CA ARG A 104 -20.13 -16.15 24.62
C ARG A 104 -19.85 -15.75 26.07
N TYR A 105 -18.74 -15.06 26.33
CA TYR A 105 -18.26 -14.83 27.69
C TYR A 105 -18.82 -13.57 28.36
N ASN A 106 -19.12 -12.50 27.63
CA ASN A 106 -19.67 -11.27 28.21
C ASN A 106 -21.19 -11.16 28.10
N LEU A 107 -21.79 -11.70 27.03
CA LEU A 107 -23.23 -11.59 26.78
C LEU A 107 -24.00 -12.88 27.07
N GLY A 108 -23.30 -13.98 27.36
CA GLY A 108 -23.92 -15.29 27.59
C GLY A 108 -24.65 -15.85 26.37
N GLN A 109 -24.29 -15.41 25.16
CA GLN A 109 -24.93 -15.80 23.90
C GLN A 109 -23.99 -16.73 23.11
N PRO A 110 -24.15 -18.07 23.21
CA PRO A 110 -23.17 -19.00 22.66
C PRO A 110 -23.36 -19.31 21.17
N TRP A 111 -24.51 -18.95 20.57
CA TRP A 111 -24.91 -19.40 19.23
C TRP A 111 -23.84 -19.17 18.14
N LEU A 112 -23.12 -18.04 18.16
CA LEU A 112 -22.09 -17.74 17.18
C LEU A 112 -20.84 -18.58 17.40
N HIS A 113 -20.43 -18.74 18.65
CA HIS A 113 -19.31 -19.59 19.01
C HIS A 113 -19.59 -21.06 18.67
N ASP A 114 -20.81 -21.54 18.93
CA ASP A 114 -21.21 -22.92 18.65
C ASP A 114 -21.36 -23.16 17.12
N ALA A 115 -21.77 -22.15 16.36
CA ALA A 115 -21.74 -22.23 14.90
C ALA A 115 -20.30 -22.30 14.37
N MET A 116 -19.38 -21.57 15.02
CA MET A 116 -17.96 -21.55 14.63
C MET A 116 -17.21 -22.81 15.07
N SER A 117 -17.58 -23.47 16.16
CA SER A 117 -16.89 -24.70 16.60
C SER A 117 -16.98 -25.82 15.56
N LEU A 118 -18.05 -25.84 14.74
CA LEU A 118 -18.17 -26.73 13.57
C LEU A 118 -17.06 -26.52 12.53
N VAL A 119 -16.46 -25.33 12.49
CA VAL A 119 -15.36 -24.96 11.58
C VAL A 119 -14.01 -25.01 12.30
N ILE A 120 -13.96 -24.68 13.59
CA ILE A 120 -12.74 -24.59 14.42
C ILE A 120 -12.30 -25.95 14.98
N GLU A 121 -13.17 -26.96 15.04
CA GLU A 121 -12.81 -28.33 15.42
C GLU A 121 -12.63 -29.25 14.19
N PRO A 122 -11.68 -28.99 13.26
CA PRO A 122 -11.38 -29.96 12.23
C PRO A 122 -10.73 -31.18 12.90
N ARG A 123 -11.19 -32.38 12.52
CA ARG A 123 -10.67 -33.66 13.04
C ARG A 123 -9.19 -33.93 12.72
N THR A 124 -8.51 -33.02 12.02
CA THR A 124 -7.12 -33.17 11.56
C THR A 124 -6.28 -31.96 11.98
N ALA A 125 -5.04 -32.21 12.42
CA ALA A 125 -4.15 -31.18 12.96
C ALA A 125 -3.74 -30.08 11.95
N GLY A 126 -3.80 -30.36 10.64
CA GLY A 126 -3.36 -29.43 9.60
C GLY A 126 -4.25 -28.19 9.44
N PRO A 127 -5.55 -28.33 9.17
CA PRO A 127 -6.46 -27.20 9.03
C PRO A 127 -6.55 -26.30 10.27
N GLN A 128 -6.41 -26.88 11.47
CA GLN A 128 -6.41 -26.13 12.72
C GLN A 128 -5.20 -25.19 12.81
N ALA A 129 -3.99 -25.69 12.55
CA ALA A 129 -2.79 -24.87 12.56
C ALA A 129 -2.85 -23.72 11.53
N LEU A 130 -3.47 -23.94 10.36
CA LEU A 130 -3.66 -22.89 9.37
C LEU A 130 -4.65 -21.82 9.85
N LEU A 131 -5.73 -22.23 10.52
CA LEU A 131 -6.71 -21.30 11.09
C LEU A 131 -6.08 -20.46 12.20
N ASP A 132 -5.36 -21.09 13.14
CA ASP A 132 -4.66 -20.41 14.23
C ASP A 132 -3.62 -19.42 13.69
N ALA A 133 -2.83 -19.85 12.69
CA ALA A 133 -1.89 -18.97 12.01
C ALA A 133 -2.61 -17.80 11.30
N THR A 134 -3.78 -18.03 10.72
CA THR A 134 -4.56 -16.97 10.05
C THR A 134 -5.13 -15.98 11.07
N ILE A 135 -5.62 -16.44 12.21
CA ILE A 135 -6.12 -15.58 13.28
C ILE A 135 -4.98 -14.73 13.87
N ALA A 136 -3.81 -15.33 14.08
CA ALA A 136 -2.65 -14.65 14.64
C ALA A 136 -1.96 -13.69 13.64
N LEU A 137 -1.67 -14.17 12.43
CA LEU A 137 -0.90 -13.43 11.42
C LEU A 137 -1.77 -12.53 10.54
N GLY A 138 -3.05 -12.85 10.37
CA GLY A 138 -3.98 -12.10 9.51
C GLY A 138 -4.01 -10.59 9.81
N PRO A 139 -4.23 -10.17 11.07
CA PRO A 139 -4.18 -8.76 11.46
C PRO A 139 -2.83 -8.08 11.17
N LEU A 140 -1.70 -8.78 11.40
CA LEU A 140 -0.37 -8.24 11.12
C LEU A 140 -0.15 -8.02 9.63
N LEU A 141 -0.57 -8.98 8.80
CA LEU A 141 -0.50 -8.87 7.35
C LEU A 141 -1.44 -7.78 6.82
N ALA A 142 -2.64 -7.65 7.40
CA ALA A 142 -3.58 -6.57 7.06
C ALA A 142 -3.02 -5.18 7.40
N LEU A 143 -2.34 -5.03 8.54
CA LEU A 143 -1.65 -3.81 8.91
C LEU A 143 -0.47 -3.52 7.98
N ALA A 144 0.38 -4.50 7.70
CA ALA A 144 1.53 -4.33 6.82
C ALA A 144 1.10 -3.89 5.41
N THR A 145 0.09 -4.55 4.84
CA THR A 145 -0.43 -4.22 3.50
C THR A 145 -1.08 -2.83 3.46
N SER A 146 -1.81 -2.45 4.51
CA SER A 146 -2.42 -1.12 4.62
C SER A 146 -1.36 -0.03 4.82
N ALA A 147 -0.36 -0.27 5.67
CA ALA A 147 0.75 0.65 5.93
C ALA A 147 1.57 0.89 4.65
N LEU A 148 1.89 -0.17 3.90
CA LEU A 148 2.59 -0.05 2.61
C LEU A 148 1.77 0.74 1.57
N SER A 149 0.43 0.70 1.66
CA SER A 149 -0.44 1.47 0.76
C SER A 149 -0.50 2.97 1.12
N ILE A 150 -0.29 3.30 2.41
CA ILE A 150 -0.31 4.67 2.95
C ILE A 150 1.07 5.33 2.82
N LEU A 151 2.14 4.57 3.08
CA LEU A 151 3.51 5.07 3.16
C LEU A 151 4.16 5.09 1.78
N ARG A 152 4.31 6.28 1.21
CA ARG A 152 5.16 6.50 0.03
C ARG A 152 6.53 6.93 0.49
N LEU A 153 7.47 5.99 0.45
CA LEU A 153 8.89 6.23 0.71
C LEU A 153 9.56 6.66 -0.61
N SER A 154 9.86 7.96 -0.74
CA SER A 154 10.72 8.44 -1.81
C SER A 154 12.13 8.58 -1.25
N ILE A 155 13.00 7.61 -1.58
CA ILE A 155 14.41 7.65 -1.19
C ILE A 155 15.19 8.21 -2.37
N LYS A 156 15.64 9.46 -2.26
CA LYS A 156 16.54 10.08 -3.25
C LYS A 156 17.96 10.04 -2.69
N ARG A 157 18.91 9.59 -3.50
CA ARG A 157 20.34 9.63 -3.17
C ARG A 157 20.95 10.83 -3.89
N GLU A 158 21.39 11.83 -3.14
CA GLU A 158 22.04 13.03 -3.68
C GLU A 158 23.48 13.10 -3.14
N GLU A 159 24.46 12.96 -4.03
CA GLU A 159 25.90 13.26 -3.81
C GLU A 159 26.52 12.85 -2.44
N ARG A 160 26.12 11.68 -1.90
CA ARG A 160 26.51 11.05 -0.60
C ARG A 160 25.55 11.24 0.57
N ARG A 161 24.45 11.97 0.42
CA ARG A 161 23.38 12.05 1.41
C ARG A 161 22.16 11.23 0.96
N TRP A 162 21.64 10.43 1.87
CA TRP A 162 20.34 9.80 1.70
C TRP A 162 19.28 10.78 2.18
N SER A 163 18.50 11.35 1.26
CA SER A 163 17.33 12.17 1.58
C SER A 163 16.08 11.34 1.31
N GLY A 164 15.44 10.86 2.38
CA GLY A 164 14.16 10.17 2.30
C GLY A 164 13.03 11.14 2.62
N THR A 165 12.09 11.31 1.70
CA THR A 165 10.81 11.98 1.99
C THR A 165 9.75 10.92 2.20
N VAL A 166 9.10 10.94 3.37
CA VAL A 166 7.96 10.08 3.67
C VAL A 166 6.69 10.88 3.41
N THR A 167 5.93 10.49 2.40
CA THR A 167 4.59 11.06 2.18
C THR A 167 3.53 10.08 2.68
N VAL A 168 2.61 10.60 3.49
CA VAL A 168 1.52 9.84 4.10
C VAL A 168 0.23 10.24 3.39
N GLU A 169 -0.30 9.35 2.55
CA GLU A 169 -1.62 9.54 1.93
C GLU A 169 -2.69 8.91 2.83
N LEU A 170 -3.34 9.73 3.65
CA LEU A 170 -4.44 9.28 4.50
C LEU A 170 -5.68 9.01 3.65
N SER A 171 -6.04 7.74 3.49
CA SER A 171 -7.34 7.35 2.95
C SER A 171 -8.21 6.79 4.07
N ALA A 172 -9.47 7.22 4.11
CA ALA A 172 -10.46 6.74 5.10
C ALA A 172 -10.55 5.20 5.18
N PRO A 173 -10.61 4.43 4.06
CA PRO A 173 -10.70 2.97 4.16
C PRO A 173 -9.44 2.31 4.70
N HIS A 174 -8.23 2.80 4.37
CA HIS A 174 -7.02 2.25 4.96
C HIS A 174 -6.90 2.62 6.44
N LEU A 175 -7.30 3.83 6.82
CA LEU A 175 -7.33 4.24 8.21
C LEU A 175 -8.26 3.35 9.05
N ALA A 176 -9.44 3.01 8.52
CA ALA A 176 -10.37 2.10 9.19
C ALA A 176 -9.77 0.71 9.41
N VAL A 177 -9.12 0.12 8.38
CA VAL A 177 -8.44 -1.18 8.51
C VAL A 177 -7.28 -1.10 9.49
N VAL A 178 -6.50 -0.02 9.49
CA VAL A 178 -5.39 0.17 10.43
C VAL A 178 -5.90 0.27 11.87
N LEU A 179 -6.92 1.10 12.12
CA LEU A 179 -7.50 1.25 13.46
C LEU A 179 -8.10 -0.06 13.96
N LEU A 180 -8.84 -0.77 13.10
CA LEU A 180 -9.40 -2.08 13.43
C LEU A 180 -8.29 -3.11 13.71
N GLY A 181 -7.23 -3.11 12.89
CA GLY A 181 -6.04 -3.95 13.05
C GLY A 181 -5.36 -3.75 14.40
N VAL A 182 -5.11 -2.49 14.77
CA VAL A 182 -4.53 -2.14 16.05
C VAL A 182 -5.44 -2.56 17.21
N ALA A 183 -6.75 -2.34 17.12
CA ALA A 183 -7.69 -2.74 18.16
C ALA A 183 -7.74 -4.26 18.37
N VAL A 184 -7.77 -5.03 17.28
CA VAL A 184 -7.75 -6.51 17.32
C VAL A 184 -6.45 -7.01 17.95
N ILE A 185 -5.29 -6.51 17.50
CA ILE A 185 -4.00 -6.91 18.05
C ILE A 185 -3.88 -6.55 19.53
N ALA A 186 -4.30 -5.33 19.92
CA ALA A 186 -4.28 -4.91 21.32
C ALA A 186 -5.16 -5.82 22.19
N THR A 187 -6.33 -6.24 21.67
CA THR A 187 -7.23 -7.17 22.37
C THR A 187 -6.59 -8.54 22.55
N ILE A 188 -6.01 -9.11 21.50
CA ILE A 188 -5.32 -10.41 21.55
C ILE A 188 -4.12 -10.34 22.50
N ALA A 189 -3.30 -9.30 22.39
CA ALA A 189 -2.14 -9.11 23.27
C ALA A 189 -2.57 -8.94 24.73
N GLY A 190 -3.62 -8.17 24.99
CA GLY A 190 -4.18 -8.01 26.33
C GLY A 190 -4.68 -9.32 26.92
N TYR A 191 -5.32 -10.17 26.10
CA TYR A 191 -5.76 -11.50 26.50
C TYR A 191 -4.58 -12.40 26.86
N VAL A 192 -3.58 -12.49 25.97
CA VAL A 192 -2.37 -13.31 26.21
C VAL A 192 -1.63 -12.84 27.45
N ILE A 193 -1.44 -11.52 27.61
CA ILE A 193 -0.80 -10.97 28.82
C ILE A 193 -1.63 -11.34 30.05
N GLY A 194 -2.95 -11.12 30.00
CA GLY A 194 -3.87 -11.41 31.10
C GLY A 194 -3.81 -12.86 31.57
N GLU A 195 -3.85 -13.82 30.64
CA GLU A 195 -3.73 -15.25 30.95
C GLU A 195 -2.35 -15.62 31.52
N ASN A 196 -1.30 -14.92 31.12
CA ASN A 196 0.07 -15.22 31.53
C ASN A 196 0.55 -14.35 32.72
N LEU A 197 -0.27 -13.44 33.24
CA LEU A 197 0.13 -12.50 34.29
C LEU A 197 0.57 -13.21 35.57
N GLU A 198 -0.13 -14.29 35.96
CA GLU A 198 0.22 -15.07 37.16
C GLU A 198 1.60 -15.73 37.02
N CYS A 199 1.92 -16.20 35.81
CA CYS A 199 3.24 -16.75 35.51
C CYS A 199 4.33 -15.69 35.42
N ILE A 200 4.03 -14.54 34.81
CA ILE A 200 4.96 -13.40 34.74
C ILE A 200 5.24 -12.85 36.16
N ALA A 201 4.24 -12.87 37.04
CA ALA A 201 4.36 -12.44 38.45
C ALA A 201 5.07 -13.46 39.35
N GLY A 202 5.45 -14.63 38.83
CA GLY A 202 6.19 -15.65 39.58
C GLY A 202 5.32 -16.48 40.55
N VAL A 203 3.99 -16.50 40.36
CA VAL A 203 3.10 -17.35 41.15
C VAL A 203 3.12 -18.76 40.55
N GLN A 204 4.08 -19.59 41.01
CA GLN A 204 4.37 -20.92 40.46
C GLN A 204 3.20 -21.94 40.50
N ALA A 205 2.09 -21.65 41.20
CA ALA A 205 1.01 -22.62 41.36
C ALA A 205 0.19 -22.86 40.07
N TYR A 206 0.32 -21.98 39.07
CA TYR A 206 -0.50 -21.97 37.85
C TYR A 206 0.33 -21.93 36.56
N CYS A 207 1.63 -22.22 36.68
CA CYS A 207 2.58 -22.45 35.59
C CYS A 207 3.05 -23.92 35.65
#